data_AF-A0A6M7WKN0-F1
#
_entry.id   AF-A0A6M7WKN0-F1
#
_cell.length_a   1.000
_cell.length_b   1.000
_cell.length_c   1.000
_cell.angle_alpha   90.00
_cell.angle_beta   90.00
_cell.angle_gamma   90.00
#
_symmetry.space_group_name_H-M   'P 1'
#
loop_
_entity.id
_entity.type
_entity.pdbx_description
1 polymer ?
#
loop_
_entity_poly.entity_id
_entity_poly.type
_entity_poly.pdbx_seq_one_letter_code
_entity_poly.pdbx_strand_id
1 'polypeptide(L)' 'MSKDLWIEAGKILAVDPRTIIKCPDCGEAELTVLDTPADATHIDRHIRCPGCGAYNALYKNIGFDHP' A
#
# COMPACT_ATOMS: atom_id res chain seq x y z
N MET A 1 12.88 8.34 8.26
CA MET A 1 11.89 7.27 8.07
C MET A 1 11.10 7.09 9.35
N SER A 2 9.80 7.36 9.37
CA SER A 2 8.96 6.98 10.52
C SER A 2 8.20 5.70 10.17
N LYS A 3 8.57 4.59 10.82
CA LYS A 3 7.93 3.28 10.65
C LYS A 3 6.42 3.37 10.89
N ASP A 4 6.00 4.23 11.83
CA ASP A 4 4.60 4.39 12.21
C ASP A 4 3.75 4.98 11.07
N LEU A 5 4.29 5.92 10.30
CA LEU A 5 3.61 6.51 9.14
C LEU A 5 3.39 5.47 8.03
N TRP A 6 4.32 4.54 7.85
CA TRP A 6 4.14 3.43 6.91
C TRP A 6 3.10 2.43 7.37
N ILE A 7 3.02 2.16 8.68
CA ILE A 7 1.98 1.31 9.26
C ILE A 7 0.61 1.96 9.06
N GLU A 8 0.48 3.26 9.28
CA GLU A 8 -0.76 4.01 9.06
C GLU A 8 -1.16 4.04 7.59
N ALA A 9 -0.23 4.36 6.68
CA ALA A 9 -0.46 4.31 5.25
C ALA A 9 -0.89 2.91 4.80
N GLY A 10 -0.25 1.87 5.32
CA GLY A 10 -0.61 0.49 5.02
C GLY A 10 -2.02 0.12 5.50
N LYS A 11 -2.43 0.58 6.68
CA LYS A 11 -3.79 0.37 7.21
C LYS A 11 -4.85 1.06 6.34
N ILE A 12 -4.62 2.31 5.94
CA ILE A 12 -5.54 3.06 5.08
C ILE A 12 -5.67 2.36 3.73
N LEU A 13 -4.54 2.02 3.10
CA LEU A 13 -4.54 1.34 1.81
C LEU A 13 -5.18 -0.05 1.90
N ALA A 14 -4.97 -0.80 2.98
CA ALA A 14 -5.59 -2.11 3.21
C ALA A 14 -7.13 -2.05 3.14
N VAL A 15 -7.74 -0.95 3.59
CA VAL A 15 -9.18 -0.68 3.48
C VAL A 15 -9.54 -0.21 2.07
N ASP A 16 -8.88 0.84 1.56
CA ASP A 16 -9.11 1.36 0.21
C ASP A 16 -7.79 1.58 -0.57
N PRO A 17 -7.47 0.73 -1.57
CA PRO A 17 -6.26 0.88 -2.37
C PRO A 17 -6.22 2.15 -3.22
N ARG A 18 -7.36 2.81 -3.43
CA ARG A 18 -7.45 4.02 -4.28
C ARG A 18 -7.19 5.30 -3.51
N THR A 19 -7.04 5.22 -2.18
CA THR A 19 -6.76 6.39 -1.36
C THR A 19 -5.40 6.98 -1.72
N ILE A 20 -5.37 8.30 -1.93
CA ILE A 20 -4.16 9.06 -2.25
C ILE A 20 -3.42 9.35 -0.95
N ILE A 21 -2.21 8.81 -0.81
CA ILE A 21 -1.36 9.00 0.37
C ILE A 21 -0.02 9.61 -0.05
N LYS A 22 0.40 10.67 0.66
CA LYS A 22 1.74 11.24 0.50
C LYS A 22 2.80 10.29 1.02
N CYS A 23 3.93 10.23 0.33
CA CYS A 23 5.02 9.33 0.70
C CYS A 23 5.47 9.57 2.15
N PRO A 24 5.42 8.56 3.03
CA PRO A 24 5.84 8.69 4.42
C PRO A 24 7.33 9.05 4.61
N ASP A 25 8.14 8.87 3.57
CA ASP A 25 9.58 9.15 3.61
C ASP A 25 9.96 10.53 3.11
N CYS A 26 9.50 10.92 1.91
CA CYS A 26 9.85 12.21 1.35
C CYS A 26 8.78 13.28 1.56
N GLY A 27 7.52 12.93 1.84
CA GLY A 27 6.41 13.87 1.99
C GLY A 27 5.93 14.53 0.68
N GLU A 28 6.74 14.50 -0.38
CA GLU A 28 6.49 15.25 -1.62
C GLU A 28 5.52 14.54 -2.59
N ALA A 29 5.84 13.30 -2.95
CA ALA A 29 5.14 12.55 -3.98
C ALA A 29 4.03 11.67 -3.40
N GLU A 30 3.04 11.35 -4.23
CA GLU A 30 1.96 10.42 -3.90
C GLU A 30 2.42 8.97 -4.12
N LEU A 31 1.97 8.07 -3.25
CA LEU A 31 2.26 6.66 -3.37
C LEU A 31 1.48 6.05 -4.54
N THR A 32 2.19 5.29 -5.36
CA THR A 32 1.60 4.42 -6.38
C THR A 32 1.33 3.04 -5.77
N VAL A 33 0.13 2.52 -5.98
CA VAL A 33 -0.32 1.23 -5.44
C VAL A 33 -0.64 0.28 -6.59
N LEU A 34 -0.09 -0.92 -6.55
CA LEU A 34 -0.33 -1.97 -7.52
C LEU A 34 -0.64 -3.28 -6.81
N ASP A 35 -1.83 -3.83 -7.07
CA ASP A 35 -2.23 -5.13 -6.57
C ASP A 35 -1.90 -6.21 -7.60
N THR A 36 -1.15 -7.23 -7.18
CA THR A 36 -0.82 -8.41 -7.98
C THR A 36 -1.34 -9.67 -7.30
N PRO A 37 -1.96 -10.62 -8.03
CA PRO A 37 -2.34 -11.90 -7.44
C PRO A 37 -1.09 -12.61 -6.91
N ALA A 38 -1.10 -13.00 -5.63
CA ALA A 38 -0.03 -13.77 -5.02
C ALA A 38 -0.36 -15.27 -5.03
N ASP A 39 -1.60 -15.61 -4.68
CA ASP A 39 -2.15 -16.96 -4.82
C ASP A 39 -3.68 -16.91 -5.02
N ALA A 40 -4.35 -18.07 -4.93
CA ALA A 40 -5.80 -18.18 -5.14
C ALA A 40 -6.65 -17.43 -4.09
N THR A 41 -6.08 -17.12 -2.93
CA THR A 41 -6.77 -16.47 -1.81
C THR A 41 -6.03 -15.25 -1.28
N HIS A 42 -4.92 -14.82 -1.90
CA HIS A 42 -4.15 -13.64 -1.51
C HIS A 42 -3.70 -12.76 -2.68
N ILE A 43 -3.59 -11.46 -2.40
CA ILE A 43 -2.89 -10.48 -3.24
C ILE A 43 -1.67 -9.93 -2.53
N ASP A 44 -0.67 -9.57 -3.32
CA ASP A 44 0.43 -8.70 -2.94
C ASP A 44 0.15 -7.27 -3.42
N ARG A 45 0.02 -6.35 -2.47
CA ARG A 45 -0.10 -4.93 -2.73
C ARG A 45 1.26 -4.27 -2.65
N HIS A 46 1.76 -3.85 -3.79
CA HIS A 46 3.02 -3.14 -3.95
C HIS A 46 2.78 -1.63 -3.83
N ILE A 47 3.46 -0.98 -2.90
CA ILE A 47 3.33 0.45 -2.63
C ILE A 47 4.68 1.10 -2.90
N ARG A 48 4.74 2.05 -3.84
CA ARG A 48 5.98 2.68 -4.26
C ARG A 48 5.84 4.19 -4.36
N CYS A 49 6.83 4.91 -3.88
CA CYS A 49 6.98 6.33 -4.13
C CYS A 49 7.74 6.56 -5.46
N PRO A 50 7.16 7.27 -6.44
CA PRO A 50 7.87 7.62 -7.67
C PRO A 50 8.93 8.71 -7.46
N GLY A 51 8.84 9.50 -6.38
CA GLY A 51 9.77 10.61 -6.09
C GLY A 51 11.09 10.15 -5.47
N CYS A 52 11.03 9.41 -4.36
CA CYS A 52 12.24 8.95 -3.64
C CYS A 52 12.55 7.46 -3.82
N GLY A 53 11.68 6.70 -4.48
CA GLY A 53 11.86 5.26 -4.69
C GLY A 53 11.54 4.39 -3.47
N ALA A 54 11.11 4.97 -2.35
CA ALA A 54 10.69 4.23 -1.17
C ALA A 54 9.59 3.21 -1.52
N TYR A 55 9.66 2.05 -0.90
CA TYR A 55 8.84 0.90 -1.26
C TYR A 55 8.39 0.14 -0.02
N ASN A 56 7.16 -0.35 -0.07
CA ASN A 56 6.60 -1.27 0.90
C ASN A 56 5.62 -2.23 0.21
N ALA A 57 5.34 -3.37 0.83
CA ALA A 57 4.38 -4.34 0.33
C ALA A 57 3.47 -4.86 1.44
N LEU A 58 2.23 -5.17 1.08
CA LEU A 58 1.26 -5.79 1.97
C LEU A 58 0.75 -7.09 1.35
N TYR A 59 0.78 -8.16 2.13
CA TYR A 59 0.13 -9.41 1.79
C TYR A 59 -1.28 -9.40 2.37
N LYS A 60 -2.31 -9.45 1.51
CA LYS A 60 -3.73 -9.37 1.93
C LYS A 60 -4.49 -10.58 1.42
N ASN A 61 -5.34 -11.17 2.24
CA ASN A 61 -6.29 -12.18 1.81
C ASN A 61 -7.41 -11.55 0.94
N ILE A 62 -7.76 -12.23 -0.15
CA ILE A 62 -8.90 -11.91 -1.04
C ILE A 62 -10.22 -12.43 -0.45
N GLY A 63 -10.17 -13.11 0.71
CA GLY A 63 -11.32 -13.73 1.35
C GLY A 63 -12.42 -12.72 1.68
N PHE A 64 -13.42 -12.67 0.80
CA PHE A 64 -14.76 -12.08 0.96
C PHE A 64 -14.79 -10.71 1.65
N ASP A 65 -14.12 -9.73 1.06
CA ASP A 65 -14.61 -8.35 1.15
C ASP A 65 -15.69 -8.22 0.06
N HIS A 66 -16.95 -8.47 0.42
CA HIS A 66 -18.20 -7.84 -0.07
C HIS A 66 -19.45 -8.73 0.15
N PRO A 67 -20.66 -8.15 0.31
CA PRO A 67 -21.05 -6.76 0.05
C PRO A 67 -20.91 -5.79 1.23
#